data_AF-A0A832FMT4-F1
#
_entry.id   AF-A0A832FMT4-F1
#
_cell.length_a   1.000
_cell.length_b   1.000
_cell.length_c   1.000
_cell.angle_alpha   90.00
_cell.angle_beta   90.00
_cell.angle_gamma   90.00
#
_symmetry.space_group_name_H-M   'P 1'
#
loop_
_entity.id
_entity.type
_entity.pdbx_description
1 polymer ?
#
loop_
_entity_poly.entity_id
_entity_poly.type
_entity_poly.pdbx_seq_one_letter_code
_entity_poly.pdbx_strand_id
1 'polypeptide(L)'
;MIISVASGKGGTGKTLLATGLAWVAASEGAQVHLLDCDVEEPNAHLFLQPTLPQVQDVSAPVPSIDHERCNHCGRCARVCAFHALAVVREHVLVFPELCRSCGGCLLQCEPQAITEVPRHIGRVELGQAGSIRFARGVMDVGQAMATPVIRALKRRALAEANGAALVLLDAPPG
;
A
#
# COMPACT_ATOMS: atom_id res chain seq x y z
N MET A 1 -3.15 -20.30 9.20
CA MET A 1 -1.84 -20.49 8.52
C MET A 1 -1.68 -19.41 7.44
N ILE A 2 -0.48 -18.90 7.17
CA ILE A 2 -0.25 -17.90 6.09
C ILE A 2 0.76 -18.46 5.08
N ILE A 3 0.38 -18.46 3.80
CA ILE A 3 1.24 -18.85 2.68
C ILE A 3 1.37 -17.65 1.73
N SER A 4 2.60 -17.25 1.42
CA SER A 4 2.87 -16.19 0.45
C SER A 4 3.35 -16.80 -0.86
N VAL A 5 2.70 -16.42 -1.96
CA VAL A 5 3.11 -16.76 -3.32
C VAL A 5 3.90 -15.59 -3.87
N ALA A 6 5.21 -15.78 -4.03
CA ALA A 6 6.14 -14.72 -4.44
C ALA A 6 7.07 -15.20 -5.56
N SER A 7 7.67 -14.24 -6.28
CA SER A 7 8.58 -14.48 -7.40
C SER A 7 9.51 -13.29 -7.59
N GLY A 8 10.71 -13.50 -8.13
CA GLY A 8 11.64 -12.41 -8.40
C GLY A 8 11.33 -11.55 -9.65
N LYS A 9 10.30 -11.85 -10.44
CA LYS A 9 9.96 -11.13 -11.68
C LYS A 9 8.45 -11.08 -11.94
N GLY A 10 8.00 -10.16 -12.79
CA GLY A 10 6.64 -10.18 -13.36
C GLY A 10 6.42 -11.34 -14.33
N GLY A 11 5.16 -11.74 -14.55
CA GLY A 11 4.79 -12.71 -15.59
C GLY A 11 5.08 -14.19 -15.31
N THR A 12 5.42 -14.56 -14.07
CA THR A 12 5.75 -15.96 -13.71
C THR A 12 4.55 -16.81 -13.28
N GLY A 13 3.32 -16.30 -13.41
CA GLY A 13 2.10 -17.00 -13.01
C GLY A 13 1.79 -17.02 -11.50
N LYS A 14 2.35 -16.10 -10.70
CA LYS A 14 2.04 -15.98 -9.25
C LYS A 14 0.55 -15.95 -8.96
N THR A 15 -0.17 -15.02 -9.60
CA THR A 15 -1.61 -14.83 -9.42
C THR A 15 -2.41 -16.06 -9.83
N LEU A 16 -2.00 -16.75 -10.91
CA LEU A 16 -2.63 -18.01 -11.31
C LEU A 16 -2.46 -19.09 -10.25
N LEU A 17 -1.25 -19.24 -9.71
CA LEU A 17 -0.97 -20.20 -8.64
C LEU A 17 -1.73 -19.84 -7.35
N ALA A 18 -1.73 -18.57 -6.95
CA ALA A 18 -2.41 -18.10 -5.73
C ALA A 18 -3.93 -18.31 -5.80
N THR A 19 -4.56 -17.94 -6.93
CA THR A 19 -6.00 -18.13 -7.14
C THR A 19 -6.37 -19.61 -7.29
N GLY A 20 -5.56 -20.41 -7.98
CA GLY A 20 -5.76 -21.86 -8.09
C GLY A 20 -5.67 -22.58 -6.75
N LEU A 21 -4.66 -22.27 -5.93
CA LEU A 21 -4.54 -22.81 -4.58
C LEU A 21 -5.73 -22.43 -3.70
N ALA A 22 -6.19 -21.18 -3.81
CA ALA A 22 -7.36 -20.71 -3.07
C ALA A 22 -8.62 -21.49 -3.45
N TRP A 23 -8.82 -21.71 -4.76
CA TRP A 23 -9.96 -22.45 -5.28
C TRP A 23 -9.96 -23.92 -4.84
N VAL A 24 -8.82 -24.62 -4.96
CA VAL A 24 -8.70 -26.01 -4.54
C VAL A 24 -8.96 -26.15 -3.05
N ALA A 25 -8.30 -25.35 -2.20
CA ALA A 25 -8.49 -25.43 -0.76
C ALA A 25 -9.94 -25.14 -0.36
N ALA A 26 -10.58 -24.15 -0.98
CA ALA A 26 -11.99 -23.83 -0.72
C ALA A 26 -12.93 -24.96 -1.20
N SER A 27 -12.62 -25.64 -2.31
CA SER A 27 -13.39 -26.77 -2.82
C SER A 27 -13.32 -28.00 -1.91
N GLU A 28 -12.23 -28.15 -1.16
CA GLU A 28 -12.06 -29.17 -0.11
C GLU A 28 -12.66 -28.75 1.24
N GLY A 29 -13.34 -27.60 1.31
CA GLY A 29 -14.03 -27.12 2.50
C GLY A 29 -13.18 -26.30 3.47
N ALA A 30 -11.96 -25.92 3.09
CA ALA A 30 -11.14 -25.03 3.92
C ALA A 30 -11.72 -23.61 3.93
N GLN A 31 -11.58 -22.92 5.07
CA GLN A 31 -11.83 -21.47 5.14
C GLN A 31 -10.63 -20.74 4.54
N VAL A 32 -10.83 -20.06 3.41
CA VAL A 32 -9.75 -19.42 2.64
C VAL A 32 -9.91 -17.91 2.60
N HIS A 33 -8.82 -17.20 2.87
CA HIS A 33 -8.69 -15.76 2.67
C HIS A 33 -7.59 -15.52 1.63
N LEU A 34 -7.95 -15.02 0.44
CA LEU A 34 -6.99 -14.62 -0.58
C LEU A 34 -6.83 -13.09 -0.56
N LEU A 35 -5.59 -12.64 -0.40
CA LEU A 35 -5.22 -11.23 -0.43
C LEU A 35 -4.35 -10.96 -1.66
N ASP A 36 -4.84 -10.12 -2.56
CA ASP A 36 -4.08 -9.60 -3.69
C ASP A 36 -3.20 -8.44 -3.21
N CYS A 37 -1.94 -8.74 -2.90
CA CYS A 37 -0.96 -7.76 -2.41
C CYS A 37 -0.16 -7.11 -3.54
N ASP A 38 -0.39 -7.48 -4.80
CA ASP A 38 0.14 -6.77 -5.96
C ASP A 38 -0.70 -5.51 -6.23
N VAL A 39 -0.56 -4.52 -5.33
CA VAL A 39 -1.44 -3.35 -5.28
C VAL A 39 -1.25 -2.38 -6.45
N GLU A 40 -0.17 -2.54 -7.21
CA GLU A 40 0.11 -1.76 -8.41
C GLU A 40 -0.73 -2.25 -9.58
N GLU A 41 -0.82 -3.58 -9.75
CA GLU A 41 -1.56 -4.22 -10.85
C GLU A 41 -2.35 -5.45 -10.34
N PRO A 42 -3.36 -5.26 -9.46
CA PRO A 42 -4.03 -6.37 -8.79
C PRO A 42 -4.92 -7.15 -9.76
N ASN A 43 -4.60 -8.43 -10.01
CA ASN A 43 -5.21 -9.24 -11.06
C ASN A 43 -6.01 -10.46 -10.56
N ALA A 44 -5.92 -10.82 -9.28
CA ALA A 44 -6.58 -12.03 -8.76
C ALA A 44 -8.11 -12.00 -8.91
N HIS A 45 -8.69 -10.80 -8.87
CA HIS A 45 -10.12 -10.58 -9.08
C HIS A 45 -10.61 -11.00 -10.49
N LEU A 46 -9.75 -11.01 -11.51
CA LEU A 46 -10.10 -11.44 -12.87
C LEU A 46 -10.41 -12.94 -12.93
N PHE A 47 -9.77 -13.73 -12.06
CA PHE A 47 -9.97 -15.18 -11.96
C PHE A 47 -11.16 -15.54 -11.09
N LEU A 48 -11.34 -14.83 -9.96
CA LEU A 48 -12.33 -15.19 -8.94
C LEU A 48 -13.66 -14.44 -9.06
N GLN A 49 -13.70 -13.32 -9.78
CA GLN A 49 -14.89 -12.46 -9.95
C GLN A 49 -15.63 -12.16 -8.63
N PRO A 50 -14.93 -11.65 -7.59
CA PRO A 50 -15.52 -11.40 -6.29
C PRO A 50 -16.50 -10.22 -6.33
N THR A 51 -17.46 -10.22 -5.41
CA THR A 51 -18.20 -9.01 -5.04
C THR A 51 -17.40 -8.24 -3.99
N LEU A 52 -17.29 -6.91 -4.14
CA LEU A 52 -16.43 -6.06 -3.29
C LEU A 52 -17.22 -4.89 -2.67
N PRO A 53 -18.15 -5.16 -1.74
CA PRO A 53 -19.03 -4.12 -1.18
C PRO A 53 -18.31 -3.16 -0.22
N GLN A 54 -17.14 -3.53 0.30
CA GLN A 54 -16.41 -2.73 1.28
C GLN A 54 -15.22 -2.08 0.62
N VAL A 55 -15.16 -0.75 0.70
CA VAL A 55 -14.05 0.07 0.20
C VAL A 55 -13.56 0.96 1.33
N GLN A 56 -12.24 1.05 1.47
CA GLN A 56 -11.60 1.92 2.45
C GLN A 56 -10.43 2.64 1.81
N ASP A 57 -10.43 3.97 1.87
CA ASP A 57 -9.30 4.77 1.42
C ASP A 57 -8.06 4.58 2.30
N VAL A 58 -6.90 4.65 1.66
CA VAL A 58 -5.59 4.61 2.30
C VAL A 58 -4.90 5.93 2.06
N SER A 59 -4.37 6.52 3.13
CA SER A 59 -3.55 7.72 3.06
C SER A 59 -2.16 7.49 3.64
N ALA A 60 -1.22 8.31 3.20
CA ALA A 60 0.13 8.40 3.74
C ALA A 60 0.44 9.86 4.13
N PRO A 61 1.20 10.09 5.21
CA PRO A 61 1.57 11.43 5.61
C PRO A 61 2.59 12.03 4.63
N VAL A 62 2.36 13.27 4.22
CA VAL A 62 3.29 14.06 3.38
C VAL A 62 3.56 15.41 4.02
N PRO A 63 4.76 15.99 3.82
CA PRO A 63 5.10 17.25 4.44
C PRO A 63 4.29 18.41 3.84
N SER A 64 3.81 19.28 4.72
CA SER A 64 3.24 20.60 4.41
C SER A 64 4.13 21.67 5.04
N ILE A 65 4.40 22.74 4.30
CA ILE A 65 5.33 23.80 4.71
C ILE A 65 4.54 25.02 5.18
N ASP A 66 4.82 25.46 6.40
CA ASP A 66 4.41 26.76 6.90
C ASP A 66 5.40 27.82 6.41
N HIS A 67 4.96 28.64 5.45
CA HIS A 67 5.80 29.65 4.82
C HIS A 67 6.12 30.84 5.73
N GLU A 68 5.32 31.10 6.78
CA GLU A 68 5.60 32.18 7.72
C GLU A 68 6.72 31.81 8.69
N ARG A 69 6.84 30.51 9.00
CA ARG A 69 7.86 29.98 9.91
C ARG A 69 9.12 29.51 9.19
N CYS A 70 9.03 29.22 7.90
CA CYS A 70 10.15 28.69 7.13
C CYS A 70 11.23 29.76 6.92
N ASN A 71 12.47 29.43 7.29
CA ASN A 71 13.63 30.27 7.02
C ASN A 71 14.45 29.82 5.79
N HIS A 72 13.90 28.91 4.97
CA HIS A 72 14.51 28.43 3.73
C HIS A 72 15.92 27.80 3.88
N CYS A 73 16.31 27.34 5.08
CA CYS A 73 17.66 26.82 5.35
C CYS A 73 18.04 25.54 4.55
N GLY A 74 17.08 24.90 3.90
CA GLY A 74 17.29 23.75 3.01
C GLY A 74 17.66 22.43 3.67
N ARG A 75 17.66 22.33 5.01
CA ARG A 75 18.00 21.06 5.67
C ARG A 75 17.01 19.94 5.38
N CYS A 76 15.72 20.26 5.24
CA CYS A 76 14.69 19.31 4.84
C CYS A 76 14.98 18.68 3.46
N ALA A 77 15.49 19.46 2.51
CA ALA A 77 15.91 18.96 1.20
C ALA A 77 17.19 18.11 1.30
N ARG A 78 18.17 18.53 2.12
CA ARG A 78 19.44 17.80 2.30
C ARG A 78 19.27 16.43 2.95
N VAL A 79 18.36 16.29 3.91
CA VAL A 79 18.10 15.00 4.59
C VAL A 79 17.21 14.07 3.75
N CYS A 80 16.54 14.59 2.73
CA CYS A 80 15.63 13.80 1.91
C CYS A 80 16.39 12.94 0.88
N ALA A 81 16.66 11.69 1.23
CA ALA A 81 17.32 10.72 0.33
C ALA A 81 16.55 10.44 -0.97
N PHE A 82 15.26 10.82 -1.03
CA PHE A 82 14.38 10.61 -2.19
C PHE A 82 14.13 11.89 -2.99
N HIS A 83 14.75 13.01 -2.60
CA HIS A 83 14.60 14.32 -3.25
C HIS A 83 13.13 14.79 -3.39
N ALA A 84 12.29 14.42 -2.43
CA ALA A 84 10.89 14.85 -2.38
C ALA A 84 10.73 16.32 -1.95
N LEU A 85 11.81 17.00 -1.56
CA LEU A 85 11.82 18.42 -1.26
C LEU A 85 12.99 19.11 -1.97
N ALA A 86 12.73 20.29 -2.53
CA ALA A 86 13.74 21.18 -3.08
C ALA A 86 13.57 22.59 -2.54
N VAL A 87 14.67 23.34 -2.38
CA VAL A 87 14.60 24.76 -2.02
C VAL A 87 15.11 25.59 -3.18
N VAL A 88 14.25 26.47 -3.69
CA VAL A 88 14.54 27.35 -4.81
C VAL A 88 14.25 28.78 -4.37
N ARG A 89 15.31 29.59 -4.24
CA ARG A 89 15.24 30.93 -3.64
C ARG A 89 14.57 30.85 -2.26
N GLU A 90 13.46 31.56 -2.05
CA GLU A 90 12.69 31.61 -0.82
C GLU A 90 11.44 30.71 -0.89
N HIS A 91 11.53 29.59 -1.59
CA HIS A 91 10.44 28.62 -1.68
C HIS A 91 10.94 27.21 -1.44
N VAL A 92 10.17 26.46 -0.64
CA VAL A 92 10.33 25.01 -0.50
C VAL A 92 9.27 24.34 -1.38
N LEU A 93 9.73 23.61 -2.39
CA LEU A 93 8.88 22.78 -3.25
C LEU A 93 8.80 21.38 -2.63
N VAL A 94 7.59 20.85 -2.55
CA VAL A 94 7.32 19.47 -2.13
C VAL A 94 6.84 18.69 -3.35
N PHE A 95 7.40 17.50 -3.55
CA PHE A 95 6.98 16.52 -4.55
C PHE A 95 6.39 15.32 -3.81
N PRO A 96 5.08 15.34 -3.48
CA PRO A 96 4.45 14.32 -2.65
C PRO A 96 4.58 12.91 -3.23
N GLU A 97 4.65 12.78 -4.55
CA GLU A 97 4.80 11.52 -5.29
C GLU A 97 6.12 10.82 -4.95
N LEU A 98 7.19 11.58 -4.68
CA LEU A 98 8.50 11.05 -4.30
C LEU A 98 8.66 10.84 -2.79
N CYS A 99 7.71 11.35 -2.00
CA CYS A 99 7.78 11.30 -0.55
C CYS A 99 7.60 9.87 -0.05
N ARG A 100 8.50 9.42 0.83
CA ARG A 100 8.41 8.10 1.47
C ARG A 100 7.87 8.09 2.90
N SER A 101 7.23 9.19 3.32
CA SER A 101 6.58 9.31 4.64
C SER A 101 7.49 8.93 5.81
N CYS A 102 8.79 9.27 5.74
CA CYS A 102 9.77 8.88 6.74
C CYS A 102 9.94 9.88 7.89
N GLY A 103 9.30 11.06 7.82
CA GLY A 103 9.40 12.11 8.84
C GLY A 103 10.76 12.82 8.95
N GLY A 104 11.77 12.46 8.16
CA GLY A 104 13.11 13.04 8.29
C GLY A 104 13.17 14.55 8.11
N CYS A 105 12.36 15.11 7.21
CA CYS A 105 12.27 16.55 7.00
C CYS A 105 11.67 17.29 8.21
N LEU A 106 10.65 16.70 8.86
CA LEU A 106 10.04 17.21 10.08
C LEU A 106 11.06 17.27 11.22
N LEU A 107 11.77 16.16 11.45
CA LEU A 107 12.78 16.03 12.51
C LEU A 107 13.92 17.03 12.39
N GLN A 108 14.29 17.40 11.16
CA GLN A 108 15.42 18.29 10.89
C GLN A 108 15.02 19.78 10.84
N CYS A 109 13.73 20.10 10.86
CA CYS A 109 13.25 21.47 10.77
C CYS A 109 13.28 22.18 12.14
N GLU A 110 14.38 22.87 12.47
CA GLU A 110 14.48 23.63 13.73
C GLU A 110 13.38 24.70 13.91
N PRO A 111 12.99 25.49 12.89
CA PRO A 111 11.86 26.42 13.03
C PRO A 111 10.50 25.73 13.22
N GLN A 112 10.47 24.40 13.07
CA GLN A 112 9.27 23.56 13.09
C GLN A 112 8.21 24.03 12.08
N ALA A 113 8.68 24.47 10.91
CA ALA A 113 7.87 24.96 9.80
C ALA A 113 7.31 23.83 8.91
N ILE A 114 7.45 22.57 9.32
CA ILE A 114 6.94 21.41 8.56
C ILE A 114 5.93 20.70 9.44
N THR A 115 4.78 20.34 8.87
CA THR A 115 3.80 19.44 9.47
C THR A 115 3.51 18.30 8.50
N GLU A 116 2.88 17.22 8.97
CA GLU A 116 2.42 16.14 8.10
C GLU A 116 0.92 16.24 7.87
N VAL A 117 0.49 16.12 6.62
CA VAL A 117 -0.92 16.07 6.22
C VAL A 117 -1.21 14.74 5.52
N PRO A 118 -2.40 14.14 5.71
CA PRO A 118 -2.75 12.92 5.02
C PRO A 118 -2.95 13.19 3.53
N ARG A 119 -2.29 12.41 2.67
CA ARG A 119 -2.52 12.37 1.23
C ARG A 119 -3.06 11.00 0.86
N HIS A 120 -4.15 10.98 0.11
CA HIS A 120 -4.71 9.75 -0.45
C HIS A 120 -3.71 9.11 -1.43
N ILE A 121 -3.55 7.78 -1.33
CA ILE A 121 -2.58 7.00 -2.14
C ILE A 121 -3.19 5.73 -2.72
N GLY A 122 -4.49 5.50 -2.53
CA GLY A 122 -5.16 4.28 -2.97
C GLY A 122 -6.25 3.82 -2.01
N ARG A 123 -6.68 2.58 -2.18
CA ARG A 123 -7.77 1.98 -1.42
C ARG A 123 -7.57 0.49 -1.19
N VAL A 124 -8.28 -0.03 -0.19
CA VAL A 124 -8.44 -1.46 0.07
C VAL A 124 -9.89 -1.81 -0.19
N GLU A 125 -10.10 -2.92 -0.89
CA GLU A 125 -11.43 -3.43 -1.23
C GLU A 125 -11.56 -4.86 -0.69
N LEU A 126 -12.69 -5.15 -0.03
CA LEU A 126 -12.97 -6.45 0.58
C LEU A 126 -14.32 -6.99 0.13
N GLY A 127 -14.39 -8.31 0.07
CA GLY A 127 -15.63 -9.06 -0.10
C GLY A 127 -15.37 -10.55 -0.27
N GLN A 128 -16.01 -11.16 -1.26
CA GLN A 128 -16.00 -12.61 -1.40
C GLN A 128 -16.25 -13.09 -2.83
N ALA A 129 -15.69 -14.26 -3.15
CA ALA A 129 -15.99 -15.05 -4.35
C ALA A 129 -16.41 -16.46 -3.91
N GLY A 130 -17.72 -16.73 -3.91
CA GLY A 130 -18.25 -17.97 -3.33
C GLY A 130 -17.89 -18.10 -1.85
N SER A 131 -17.19 -19.18 -1.50
CA SER A 131 -16.68 -19.43 -0.13
C SER A 131 -15.32 -18.78 0.16
N ILE A 132 -14.65 -18.20 -0.84
CA ILE A 132 -13.35 -17.56 -0.67
C ILE A 132 -13.55 -16.11 -0.22
N ARG A 133 -13.04 -15.77 0.97
CA ARG A 133 -12.89 -14.37 1.38
C ARG A 133 -11.81 -13.73 0.54
N PHE A 134 -12.11 -12.58 -0.06
CA PHE A 134 -11.20 -11.92 -0.97
C PHE A 134 -10.97 -10.48 -0.54
N ALA A 135 -9.73 -10.04 -0.62
CA ALA A 135 -9.37 -8.65 -0.44
C ALA A 135 -8.28 -8.25 -1.43
N ARG A 136 -8.31 -7.02 -1.91
CA ARG A 136 -7.25 -6.44 -2.75
C ARG A 136 -6.90 -5.02 -2.30
N GLY A 137 -5.64 -4.65 -2.48
CA GLY A 137 -5.25 -3.25 -2.46
C GLY A 137 -5.19 -2.73 -3.89
N VAL A 138 -5.56 -1.47 -4.08
CA VAL A 138 -5.42 -0.76 -5.35
C VAL A 138 -4.71 0.54 -5.03
N MET A 139 -3.48 0.69 -5.50
CA MET A 139 -2.70 1.92 -5.36
C MET A 139 -3.07 2.88 -6.49
N ASP A 140 -3.11 4.18 -6.17
CA ASP A 140 -3.31 5.20 -7.20
C ASP A 140 -2.08 5.31 -8.11
N VAL A 141 -2.31 5.72 -9.35
CA VAL A 141 -1.23 5.88 -10.34
C VAL A 141 -0.27 6.99 -9.89
N GLY A 142 1.04 6.76 -10.04
CA GLY A 142 2.08 7.74 -9.73
C GLY A 142 2.51 7.79 -8.26
N GLN A 143 2.03 6.87 -7.42
CA GLN A 143 2.50 6.74 -6.04
C GLN A 143 3.84 5.97 -5.99
N ALA A 144 4.82 6.46 -5.23
CA ALA A 144 6.14 5.80 -5.13
C ALA A 144 6.18 4.63 -4.13
N MET A 145 5.11 4.36 -3.39
CA MET A 145 5.13 3.37 -2.31
C MET A 145 3.88 2.51 -2.25
N ALA A 146 4.02 1.25 -2.65
CA ALA A 146 3.02 0.21 -2.46
C ALA A 146 2.85 -0.22 -0.99
N THR A 147 3.93 -0.16 -0.19
CA THR A 147 3.96 -0.73 1.17
C THR A 147 2.86 -0.23 2.11
N PRO A 148 2.50 1.07 2.15
CA PRO A 148 1.40 1.55 3.00
C PRO A 148 0.05 0.91 2.63
N VAL A 149 -0.26 0.75 1.34
CA VAL A 149 -1.48 0.09 0.85
C VAL A 149 -1.45 -1.40 1.19
N ILE A 150 -0.32 -2.09 0.95
CA ILE A 150 -0.15 -3.50 1.33
C ILE A 150 -0.33 -3.70 2.84
N ARG A 151 0.23 -2.82 3.66
CA ARG A 151 0.05 -2.87 5.13
C ARG A 151 -1.39 -2.62 5.53
N ALA A 152 -2.08 -1.67 4.90
CA ALA A 152 -3.50 -1.42 5.15
C ALA A 152 -4.36 -2.64 4.79
N LEU A 153 -4.11 -3.24 3.62
CA LEU A 153 -4.75 -4.47 3.16
C LEU A 153 -4.58 -5.60 4.18
N LYS A 154 -3.33 -5.91 4.55
CA LYS A 154 -3.02 -6.97 5.51
C LYS A 154 -3.70 -6.74 6.84
N ARG A 155 -3.63 -5.52 7.40
CA ARG A 155 -4.30 -5.20 8.67
C ARG A 155 -5.80 -5.43 8.60
N ARG A 156 -6.45 -4.95 7.53
CA ARG A 156 -7.91 -5.00 7.39
C ARG A 156 -8.43 -6.42 7.13
N ALA A 157 -7.77 -7.17 6.24
CA ALA A 157 -8.19 -8.52 5.85
C ALA A 157 -7.83 -9.59 6.89
N LEU A 158 -6.71 -9.44 7.61
CA LEU A 158 -6.34 -10.37 8.68
C LEU A 158 -7.14 -10.16 9.97
N ALA A 159 -7.70 -8.96 10.18
CA ALA A 159 -8.62 -8.73 11.31
C ALA A 159 -9.90 -9.59 11.22
N GLU A 160 -10.31 -9.98 10.01
CA GLU A 160 -11.46 -10.89 9.78
C GLU A 160 -11.07 -12.37 9.75
N ALA A 161 -9.77 -12.68 9.68
CA ALA A 161 -9.30 -14.05 9.65
C ALA A 161 -9.28 -14.64 11.07
N ASN A 162 -10.00 -15.74 11.28
CA ASN A 162 -9.85 -16.53 12.48
C ASN A 162 -8.57 -17.40 12.41
N GLY A 163 -8.15 -17.98 13.53
CA GLY A 163 -6.93 -18.81 13.58
C GLY A 163 -6.96 -20.07 12.71
N ALA A 164 -8.14 -20.51 12.26
CA ALA A 164 -8.34 -21.70 11.44
C ALA A 164 -8.24 -21.43 9.93
N ALA A 165 -8.30 -20.17 9.49
CA ALA A 165 -8.28 -19.82 8.08
C ALA A 165 -6.89 -20.05 7.44
N LEU A 166 -6.92 -20.54 6.20
CA LEU A 166 -5.78 -20.52 5.28
C LEU A 166 -5.73 -19.15 4.59
N VAL A 167 -4.69 -18.38 4.88
CA VAL A 167 -4.45 -17.08 4.25
C VAL A 167 -3.43 -17.25 3.13
N LEU A 168 -3.83 -16.88 1.91
CA LEU A 168 -2.99 -16.86 0.73
C LEU A 168 -2.70 -15.41 0.37
N LEU A 169 -1.41 -15.09 0.17
CA LEU A 169 -0.98 -13.76 -0.27
C LEU A 169 -0.42 -13.86 -1.69
N ASP A 170 -1.04 -13.19 -2.66
CA ASP A 170 -0.42 -12.96 -3.97
C ASP A 170 0.51 -11.76 -3.84
N ALA A 171 1.82 -12.01 -3.76
CA ALA A 171 2.80 -10.96 -3.46
C ALA A 171 3.11 -10.12 -4.72
N PRO A 172 3.43 -8.82 -4.55
CA PRO A 172 3.90 -8.00 -5.67
C PRO A 172 5.18 -8.60 -6.27
N PRO A 173 5.49 -8.31 -7.54
CA PRO A 173 6.81 -8.61 -8.09
C PRO A 173 7.89 -7.91 -7.24
N GLY A 174 9.04 -8.58 -7.12
CA GLY A 174 10.16 -8.13 -6.28
C GLY A 174 10.65 -6.74 -6.58
#